data_AF-A0A4S3TJR2-F1
#
_entry.id   AF-A0A4S3TJR2-F1
#
_cell.length_a   1.000
_cell.length_b   1.000
_cell.length_c   1.000
_cell.angle_alpha   90.00
_cell.angle_beta   90.00
_cell.angle_gamma   90.00
#
_symmetry.space_group_name_H-M   'P 1'
#
loop_
_entity.id
_entity.type
_entity.pdbx_description
1 polymer ?
#
loop_
_entity_poly.entity_id
_entity_poly.type
_entity_poly.pdbx_seq_one_letter_code
_entity_poly.pdbx_strand_id
1 'polypeptide(L)'
;MARTLKTARQDIYKRLVEDDDEDNTIFKYNYELFSLGLIYGYFQGEQKKVDSEERSQDFIKVSDITPEEHRQSIELVYQMVKVESEKTEESEIWKEVLDYADRGVELIDEGISTQGDFDLVGIVQGAGAEDWESRLIDSLGDPGELKGVRPK
;
A
#
# COMPACT_ATOMS: atom_id res chain seq x y z
N MET A 1 -8.21 -3.94 -16.77
CA MET A 1 -8.41 -2.47 -16.95
C MET A 1 -7.04 -1.80 -16.79
N ALA A 2 -6.81 -0.54 -17.18
CA ALA A 2 -5.52 0.09 -16.83
C ALA A 2 -5.57 0.54 -15.36
N ARG A 3 -4.80 -0.11 -14.47
CA ARG A 3 -4.71 0.26 -13.06
C ARG A 3 -3.88 1.54 -12.91
N THR A 4 -4.47 2.55 -12.27
CA THR A 4 -3.87 3.85 -12.03
C THR A 4 -3.85 4.14 -10.55
N LEU A 5 -2.73 4.70 -10.07
CA LEU A 5 -2.61 5.17 -8.71
C LEU A 5 -3.48 6.41 -8.52
N LYS A 6 -4.30 6.37 -7.48
CA LYS A 6 -5.20 7.45 -7.06
C LYS A 6 -5.17 7.54 -5.54
N THR A 7 -5.46 8.71 -5.00
CA THR A 7 -5.60 8.90 -3.55
C THR A 7 -6.70 9.89 -3.25
N ALA A 8 -7.30 9.73 -2.08
CA ALA A 8 -8.13 10.75 -1.45
C ALA A 8 -7.35 11.69 -0.52
N ARG A 9 -6.08 11.38 -0.24
CA ARG A 9 -5.20 12.10 0.69
C ARG A 9 -4.20 13.02 -0.02
N GLN A 10 -4.68 13.75 -1.04
CA GLN A 10 -3.85 14.71 -1.79
C GLN A 10 -3.18 15.75 -0.88
N ASP A 11 -3.81 16.08 0.25
CA ASP A 11 -3.25 16.91 1.30
C ASP A 11 -1.94 16.35 1.86
N ILE A 12 -1.87 15.04 2.11
CA ILE A 12 -0.66 14.37 2.61
C ILE A 12 0.39 14.29 1.50
N TYR A 13 0.00 13.91 0.28
CA TYR A 13 0.94 13.81 -0.83
C TYR A 13 1.64 15.13 -1.13
N LYS A 14 0.90 16.26 -1.07
CA LYS A 14 1.52 17.58 -1.18
C LYS A 14 2.56 17.80 -0.09
N ARG A 15 2.23 17.55 1.16
CA ARG A 15 3.17 17.77 2.28
C ARG A 15 4.40 16.86 2.22
N LEU A 16 4.24 15.59 1.83
CA LEU A 16 5.30 14.59 1.95
C LEU A 16 6.10 14.37 0.65
N VAL A 17 5.55 14.78 -0.50
CA VAL A 17 6.13 14.56 -1.83
C VAL A 17 6.36 15.86 -2.61
N GLU A 18 5.45 16.83 -2.52
CA GLU A 18 5.50 18.09 -3.27
C GLU A 18 5.69 19.28 -2.31
N ASP A 19 6.86 19.41 -1.70
CA ASP A 19 7.22 20.61 -0.91
C ASP A 19 7.76 21.71 -1.83
N ASP A 20 7.57 22.98 -1.44
CA ASP A 20 8.04 24.16 -2.18
C ASP A 20 9.59 24.22 -2.25
N ASP A 21 10.28 23.50 -1.35
CA ASP A 21 11.71 23.20 -1.39
C ASP A 21 11.92 21.71 -1.71
N GLU A 22 12.02 21.36 -3.00
CA GLU A 22 12.16 19.96 -3.52
C GLU A 22 13.27 19.12 -2.87
N ASP A 23 14.25 19.75 -2.20
CA ASP A 23 15.36 19.09 -1.52
C ASP A 23 15.03 18.55 -0.11
N ASN A 24 13.86 18.89 0.45
CA ASN A 24 13.46 18.49 1.81
C ASN A 24 12.26 17.53 1.87
N THR A 25 11.76 17.06 0.72
CA THR A 25 10.65 16.11 0.70
C THR A 25 11.09 14.73 1.20
N ILE A 26 10.25 14.07 1.98
CA ILE A 26 10.52 12.73 2.51
C ILE A 26 10.50 11.71 1.36
N PHE A 27 9.59 11.88 0.42
CA PHE A 27 9.47 11.04 -0.77
C PHE A 27 9.68 11.89 -2.02
N LYS A 28 10.38 11.32 -2.99
CA LYS A 28 10.65 11.99 -4.26
C LYS A 28 9.51 11.81 -5.25
N TYR A 29 8.80 10.68 -5.15
CA TYR A 29 7.73 10.35 -6.09
C TYR A 29 6.46 9.86 -5.38
N ASN A 30 5.29 10.20 -5.94
CA ASN A 30 4.00 9.76 -5.43
C ASN A 30 3.90 8.22 -5.30
N TYR A 31 4.53 7.47 -6.21
CA TYR A 31 4.49 6.00 -6.13
C TYR A 31 5.33 5.42 -4.98
N GLU A 32 6.33 6.14 -4.46
CA GLU A 32 7.11 5.70 -3.30
C GLU A 32 6.22 5.71 -2.05
N LEU A 33 5.62 6.87 -1.75
CA LEU A 33 4.66 7.02 -0.66
C LEU A 33 3.45 6.09 -0.84
N PHE A 34 2.92 5.97 -2.07
CA PHE A 34 1.83 5.04 -2.35
C PHE A 34 2.20 3.59 -2.03
N SER A 35 3.37 3.13 -2.49
CA SER A 35 3.79 1.74 -2.27
C SER A 35 4.01 1.43 -0.80
N LEU A 36 4.65 2.34 -0.05
CA LEU A 36 4.84 2.18 1.39
C LEU A 36 3.52 2.25 2.15
N GLY A 37 2.67 3.21 1.82
CA GLY A 37 1.34 3.35 2.40
C GLY A 37 0.46 2.13 2.12
N LEU A 38 0.50 1.57 0.91
CA LEU A 38 -0.25 0.37 0.57
C LEU A 38 0.18 -0.82 1.43
N ILE A 39 1.49 -1.08 1.47
CA ILE A 39 2.10 -2.12 2.29
C ILE A 39 1.68 -1.94 3.75
N TYR A 40 1.92 -0.76 4.31
CA TYR A 40 1.67 -0.48 5.72
C TYR A 40 0.17 -0.53 6.10
N GLY A 41 -0.69 0.09 5.28
CA GLY A 41 -2.14 0.09 5.50
C GLY A 41 -2.75 -1.29 5.35
N TYR A 42 -2.28 -2.08 4.38
CA TYR A 42 -2.69 -3.48 4.25
C TYR A 42 -2.33 -4.28 5.52
N PHE A 43 -1.14 -4.10 6.10
CA PHE A 43 -0.77 -4.83 7.32
C PHE A 43 -1.54 -4.44 8.56
N GLN A 44 -1.81 -3.15 8.74
CA GLN A 44 -2.60 -2.70 9.89
C GLN A 44 -4.06 -3.17 9.80
N GLY A 45 -4.49 -3.67 8.64
CA GLY A 45 -5.79 -4.30 8.44
C GLY A 45 -6.99 -3.37 8.58
N GLU A 46 -6.73 -2.08 8.74
CA GLU A 46 -7.74 -1.05 8.79
C GLU A 46 -8.04 -0.61 7.35
N GLN A 47 -9.20 -1.02 6.85
CA GLN A 47 -9.78 -0.38 5.67
C GLN A 47 -10.55 0.85 6.12
N LYS A 48 -10.06 2.04 5.77
CA LYS A 48 -10.92 3.21 5.78
C LYS A 48 -11.56 3.30 4.40
N LYS A 49 -12.85 2.99 4.32
CA LYS A 49 -13.61 3.17 3.09
C LYS A 49 -13.68 4.66 2.81
N VAL A 50 -12.84 5.11 1.88
CA VAL A 50 -12.91 6.47 1.37
C VAL A 50 -13.90 6.49 0.21
N ASP A 51 -14.73 7.52 0.12
CA ASP A 51 -15.63 7.64 -1.02
C ASP A 51 -14.79 7.74 -2.30
N SER A 52 -15.16 6.96 -3.32
CA SER A 52 -14.48 6.98 -4.61
C SER A 52 -14.53 8.36 -5.27
N GLU A 53 -15.52 9.19 -4.93
CA GLU A 53 -15.62 10.58 -5.38
C GLU A 53 -14.56 11.50 -4.76
N GLU A 54 -13.99 11.14 -3.61
CA GLU A 54 -12.90 11.90 -2.96
C GLU A 54 -11.53 11.65 -3.64
N ARG A 55 -11.42 10.59 -4.45
CA ARG A 55 -10.20 10.28 -5.24
C ARG A 55 -10.16 11.11 -6.50
N SER A 56 -9.65 12.32 -6.37
CA SER A 56 -9.80 13.38 -7.38
C SER A 56 -8.75 13.36 -8.50
N GLN A 57 -7.63 12.63 -8.38
CA GLN A 57 -6.57 12.64 -9.39
C GLN A 57 -5.89 11.28 -9.63
N ASP A 58 -5.64 11.01 -10.91
CA ASP A 58 -4.73 9.98 -11.41
C ASP A 58 -3.28 10.47 -11.29
N PHE A 59 -2.43 9.74 -10.58
CA PHE A 59 -1.01 10.04 -10.47
C PHE A 59 -0.21 9.45 -11.63
N ILE A 60 -0.25 8.12 -11.76
CA ILE A 60 0.55 7.35 -12.71
C ILE A 60 -0.09 5.97 -12.89
N LYS A 61 0.02 5.41 -14.09
CA LYS A 61 -0.39 4.01 -14.32
C LYS A 61 0.62 3.07 -13.69
N VAL A 62 0.15 1.97 -13.12
CA VAL A 62 1.01 0.94 -12.52
C VAL A 62 2.04 0.40 -13.52
N SER A 63 1.70 0.31 -14.81
CA SER A 63 2.60 -0.10 -15.88
C SER A 63 3.78 0.83 -16.11
N ASP A 64 3.62 2.11 -15.76
CA ASP A 64 4.53 3.19 -16.11
C ASP A 64 5.47 3.52 -14.92
N ILE A 65 5.29 2.85 -13.77
CA ILE A 65 6.14 3.01 -12.59
C ILE A 65 7.53 2.43 -12.86
N THR A 66 8.54 3.26 -12.62
CA THR A 66 9.94 2.87 -12.57
C THR A 66 10.56 3.51 -11.33
N PRO A 67 11.35 2.78 -10.53
CA PRO A 67 11.85 1.43 -10.80
C PRO A 67 10.83 0.32 -10.48
N GLU A 68 11.10 -0.91 -10.93
CA GLU A 68 10.13 -2.01 -10.98
C GLU A 68 9.68 -2.52 -9.59
N GLU A 69 10.48 -2.31 -8.57
CA GLU A 69 10.25 -2.81 -7.21
C GLU A 69 8.96 -2.28 -6.60
N HIS A 70 8.61 -1.01 -6.87
CA HIS A 70 7.33 -0.44 -6.42
C HIS A 70 6.15 -1.09 -7.13
N ARG A 71 6.28 -1.36 -8.43
CA ARG A 71 5.26 -2.07 -9.20
C ARG A 71 5.06 -3.48 -8.68
N GLN A 72 6.14 -4.22 -8.40
CA GLN A 72 6.08 -5.58 -7.87
C GLN A 72 5.43 -5.61 -6.48
N SER A 73 5.75 -4.64 -5.63
CA SER A 73 5.15 -4.55 -4.30
C SER A 73 3.64 -4.26 -4.35
N ILE A 74 3.22 -3.35 -5.24
CA ILE A 74 1.81 -3.06 -5.48
C ILE A 74 1.09 -4.30 -6.03
N GLU A 75 1.73 -5.03 -6.95
CA GLU A 75 1.16 -6.26 -7.50
C GLU A 75 1.02 -7.36 -6.45
N LEU A 76 2.02 -7.50 -5.57
CA LEU A 76 1.99 -8.47 -4.48
C LEU A 76 0.78 -8.24 -3.58
N VAL A 77 0.60 -7.01 -3.08
CA VAL A 77 -0.54 -6.67 -2.22
C VAL A 77 -1.86 -6.81 -2.98
N TYR A 78 -1.92 -6.44 -4.26
CA TYR A 78 -3.12 -6.66 -5.08
C TYR A 78 -3.51 -8.15 -5.14
N GLN A 79 -2.55 -9.06 -5.34
CA GLN A 79 -2.85 -10.49 -5.36
C GLN A 79 -3.32 -10.99 -3.99
N MET A 80 -2.76 -10.49 -2.89
CA MET A 80 -3.22 -10.85 -1.55
C MET A 80 -4.66 -10.37 -1.30
N VAL A 81 -4.96 -9.11 -1.58
CA VAL A 81 -6.32 -8.55 -1.47
C VAL A 81 -7.31 -9.32 -2.36
N LYS A 82 -6.87 -9.73 -3.56
CA LYS A 82 -7.70 -10.56 -4.45
C LYS A 82 -8.03 -11.92 -3.81
N VAL A 83 -7.09 -12.57 -3.13
CA VAL A 83 -7.35 -13.85 -2.47
C VAL A 83 -8.25 -13.65 -1.24
N GLU A 84 -7.99 -12.64 -0.42
CA GLU A 84 -8.75 -12.38 0.82
C GLU A 84 -10.19 -11.92 0.57
N SER A 85 -10.41 -11.06 -0.42
CA SER A 85 -11.71 -10.42 -0.64
C SER A 85 -12.76 -11.36 -1.26
N GLU A 86 -12.34 -12.51 -1.80
CA GLU A 86 -13.15 -13.42 -2.63
C GLU A 86 -13.83 -12.74 -3.85
N LYS A 87 -13.46 -11.49 -4.16
CA LYS A 87 -14.05 -10.72 -5.25
C LYS A 87 -13.51 -11.18 -6.60
N THR A 88 -14.37 -11.15 -7.60
CA THR A 88 -14.00 -11.50 -8.98
C THR A 88 -13.76 -10.29 -9.86
N GLU A 89 -14.35 -9.13 -9.49
CA GLU A 89 -14.25 -7.90 -10.26
C GLU A 89 -12.95 -7.14 -9.95
N GLU A 90 -12.09 -7.01 -10.97
CA GLU A 90 -10.79 -6.31 -10.88
C GLU A 90 -10.92 -4.89 -10.32
N SER A 91 -11.99 -4.18 -10.68
CA SER A 91 -12.25 -2.80 -10.23
C SER A 91 -12.55 -2.72 -8.74
N GLU A 92 -13.24 -3.71 -8.18
CA GLU A 92 -13.57 -3.73 -6.75
C GLU A 92 -12.36 -4.12 -5.90
N ILE A 93 -11.56 -5.09 -6.37
CA ILE A 93 -10.27 -5.44 -5.74
C ILE A 93 -9.35 -4.22 -5.77
N TRP A 94 -9.25 -3.55 -6.91
CA TRP A 94 -8.42 -2.35 -7.04
C TRP A 94 -8.89 -1.24 -6.11
N LYS A 95 -10.21 -1.08 -5.92
CA LYS A 95 -10.74 -0.10 -4.95
C LYS A 95 -10.24 -0.39 -3.52
N GLU A 96 -10.23 -1.65 -3.10
CA GLU A 96 -9.68 -2.03 -1.79
C GLU A 96 -8.19 -1.75 -1.67
N VAL A 97 -7.41 -2.03 -2.73
CA VAL A 97 -5.99 -1.67 -2.76
C VAL A 97 -5.80 -0.17 -2.55
N LEU A 98 -6.61 0.66 -3.21
CA LEU A 98 -6.55 2.11 -3.00
C LEU A 98 -6.98 2.51 -1.57
N ASP A 99 -7.98 1.84 -0.98
CA ASP A 99 -8.42 2.09 0.40
C ASP A 99 -7.30 1.78 1.41
N TYR A 100 -6.57 0.69 1.22
CA TYR A 100 -5.41 0.35 2.04
C TYR A 100 -4.26 1.36 1.87
N ALA A 101 -3.96 1.77 0.64
CA ALA A 101 -2.95 2.78 0.38
C ALA A 101 -3.28 4.11 1.07
N ASP A 102 -4.52 4.58 0.92
CA ASP A 102 -4.98 5.81 1.58
C ASP A 102 -4.81 5.70 3.10
N ARG A 103 -5.27 4.60 3.73
CA ARG A 103 -5.13 4.42 5.19
C ARG A 103 -3.68 4.41 5.64
N GLY A 104 -2.81 3.67 4.97
CA GLY A 104 -1.41 3.61 5.36
C GLY A 104 -0.69 4.95 5.21
N VAL A 105 -1.05 5.75 4.20
CA VAL A 105 -0.56 7.13 4.09
C VAL A 105 -1.03 7.99 5.26
N GLU A 106 -2.27 7.85 5.73
CA GLU A 106 -2.73 8.55 6.96
C GLU A 106 -1.90 8.14 8.18
N LEU A 107 -1.64 6.84 8.35
CA LEU A 107 -0.88 6.33 9.49
C LEU A 107 0.58 6.80 9.50
N ILE A 108 1.21 6.85 8.32
CA ILE A 108 2.57 7.40 8.15
C ILE A 108 2.57 8.88 8.55
N ASP A 109 1.60 9.64 8.07
CA ASP A 109 1.48 11.06 8.35
C ASP A 109 1.19 11.37 9.83
N GLU A 110 0.32 10.59 10.46
CA GLU A 110 0.03 10.64 11.90
C GLU A 110 1.31 10.35 12.71
N GLY A 111 2.11 9.36 12.27
CA GLY A 111 3.40 9.03 12.86
C GLY A 111 4.39 10.19 12.78
N ILE A 112 4.60 10.75 11.58
CA ILE A 112 5.48 11.91 11.36
C ILE A 112 5.01 13.11 12.19
N SER A 113 3.72 13.41 12.17
CA SER A 113 3.15 14.56 12.89
C SER A 113 3.33 14.44 14.41
N THR A 114 3.32 13.21 14.93
CA THR A 114 3.49 12.94 16.37
C THR A 114 4.96 12.96 16.80
N GLN A 115 5.84 12.40 15.97
CA GLN A 115 7.27 12.24 16.29
C GLN A 115 8.12 13.43 15.83
N GLY A 116 7.61 14.23 14.89
CA GLY A 116 8.33 15.31 14.23
C GLY A 116 9.37 14.85 13.20
N ASP A 117 9.43 13.55 12.90
CA ASP A 117 10.40 12.96 11.97
C ASP A 117 9.83 11.70 11.29
N PHE A 118 10.39 11.32 10.14
CA PHE A 118 10.03 10.10 9.43
C PHE A 118 10.86 8.91 9.90
N ASP A 119 10.21 7.99 10.61
CA ASP A 119 10.85 6.77 11.12
C ASP A 119 10.43 5.52 10.32
N LEU A 120 11.17 5.25 9.24
CA LEU A 120 10.98 4.01 8.47
C LEU A 120 11.26 2.76 9.31
N VAL A 121 12.20 2.81 10.25
CA VAL A 121 12.53 1.67 11.10
C VAL A 121 11.35 1.35 12.02
N GLY A 122 10.75 2.38 12.62
CA GLY A 122 9.52 2.26 13.41
C GLY A 122 8.35 1.69 12.61
N ILE A 123 8.16 2.10 11.35
CA ILE A 123 7.15 1.53 10.46
C ILE A 123 7.40 0.04 10.23
N VAL A 124 8.64 -0.36 9.94
CA VAL A 124 9.00 -1.77 9.70
C VAL A 124 8.88 -2.60 10.98
N GLN A 125 9.30 -2.08 12.14
CA GLN A 125 9.22 -2.77 13.43
C GLN A 125 7.78 -2.89 13.96
N GLY A 126 6.95 -1.87 13.70
CA GLY A 126 5.53 -1.87 14.04
C GLY A 126 4.72 -2.86 13.20
N ALA A 127 5.24 -3.26 12.03
CA ALA A 127 4.71 -4.35 11.24
C ALA A 127 5.27 -5.69 11.78
N GLY A 128 4.78 -6.12 12.94
CA GLY A 128 5.24 -7.34 13.63
C GLY A 128 5.20 -8.57 12.72
N ALA A 129 6.29 -9.35 12.70
CA ALA A 129 6.44 -10.51 11.81
C ALA A 129 5.33 -11.57 11.98
N GLU A 130 4.76 -11.69 13.19
CA GLU A 130 3.68 -12.64 13.50
C GLU A 130 2.36 -12.23 12.83
N ASP A 131 2.04 -10.92 12.77
CA ASP A 131 0.84 -10.40 12.12
C ASP A 131 0.93 -10.56 10.58
N TRP A 132 2.15 -10.41 10.06
CA TRP A 132 2.47 -10.71 8.66
C TRP A 132 2.30 -12.20 8.36
N GLU A 133 2.84 -13.08 9.20
CA GLU A 133 2.79 -14.52 8.98
C GLU A 133 1.35 -15.01 8.92
N SER A 134 0.48 -14.56 9.84
CA SER A 134 -0.94 -14.93 9.83
C SER A 134 -1.64 -14.48 8.53
N ARG A 135 -1.48 -13.21 8.13
CA ARG A 135 -2.10 -12.70 6.88
C ARG A 135 -1.58 -13.38 5.63
N LEU A 136 -0.27 -13.68 5.59
CA LEU A 136 0.33 -14.42 4.49
C LEU A 136 -0.20 -15.86 4.42
N ILE A 137 -0.38 -16.52 5.56
CA ILE A 137 -0.97 -17.86 5.64
C ILE A 137 -2.43 -17.83 5.18
N ASP A 138 -3.21 -16.84 5.62
CA ASP A 138 -4.62 -16.70 5.20
C ASP A 138 -4.73 -16.41 3.69
N SER A 139 -3.83 -15.60 3.13
CA SER A 139 -3.81 -15.22 1.72
C SER A 139 -3.17 -16.24 0.78
N LEU A 140 -2.17 -17.00 1.22
CA LEU A 140 -1.34 -17.86 0.34
C LEU A 140 -1.39 -19.34 0.74
N GLY A 141 -2.04 -19.66 1.86
CA GLY A 141 -2.00 -20.97 2.50
C GLY A 141 -0.75 -21.18 3.36
N ASP A 142 -0.84 -22.10 4.33
CA ASP A 142 0.28 -22.44 5.20
C ASP A 142 1.44 -23.05 4.37
N PRO A 143 2.65 -22.46 4.39
CA PRO A 143 3.83 -23.02 3.75
C PRO A 143 4.15 -24.47 4.19
N GLY A 144 3.78 -24.85 5.41
CA GLY A 144 3.88 -26.19 5.98
C GLY A 144 2.97 -27.21 5.28
N GLU A 145 1.78 -26.78 4.84
CA GLU A 145 0.83 -27.62 4.10
C GLU A 145 1.21 -27.76 2.62
N LEU A 146 1.92 -26.77 2.06
CA LEU A 146 2.41 -26.77 0.66
C LEU A 146 3.61 -27.71 0.41
N LYS A 147 4.23 -28.27 1.45
CA LYS A 147 5.33 -29.27 1.32
C LYS A 147 4.89 -30.58 0.65
N GLY A 148 3.60 -30.89 0.63
CA GLY A 148 3.04 -32.09 -0.01
C GLY A 148 2.69 -31.93 -1.50
N VAL A 149 2.72 -30.70 -2.04
CA VAL A 149 2.14 -30.36 -3.35
C VAL A 149 3.19 -30.06 -4.44
N ARG A 150 4.47 -29.90 -4.08
CA ARG A 150 5.53 -29.69 -5.08
C ARG A 150 5.81 -31.00 -5.84
N PRO A 151 5.70 -31.03 -7.18
CA PRO A 151 6.16 -32.18 -7.96
C PRO A 151 7.67 -32.30 -7.78
N LYS A 152 8.14 -33.55 -7.63
CA LYS A 152 9.58 -33.87 -7.65
C LYS A 152 10.23 -33.49 -8.97
#